data_AF-A0A7H8N133-F1
#
_entry.id   AF-A0A7H8N133-F1
#
_cell.length_a   1.000
_cell.length_b   1.000
_cell.length_c   1.000
_cell.angle_alpha   90.00
_cell.angle_beta   90.00
_cell.angle_gamma   90.00
#
_symmetry.space_group_name_H-M   'P 1'
#
loop_
_entity.id
_entity.type
_entity.pdbx_description
1 polymer ?
#
loop_
_entity_poly.entity_id
_entity_poly.type
_entity_poly.pdbx_seq_one_letter_code
_entity_poly.pdbx_strand_id
1 'polypeptide(L)' 'MPCVLSDADWLTPDHHVRLLAAASVTTGIARLLAEDPGTAILHGLAARMCATLDHVTRTS' A
#
# COMPACT_ATOMS: atom_id res chain seq x y z
N MET A 1 10.96 24.87 7.36
CA MET A 1 11.95 24.11 6.58
C MET A 1 11.16 23.25 5.60
N PRO A 2 11.12 23.57 4.29
CA PRO A 2 10.54 22.64 3.34
C PRO A 2 11.51 21.45 3.28
N CYS A 3 11.06 20.28 3.70
CA CYS A 3 11.80 19.06 3.44
C CYS A 3 11.80 18.89 1.92
N VAL A 4 12.89 19.32 1.27
CA VAL A 4 13.21 18.86 -0.09
C VAL A 4 13.34 17.35 0.08
N LEU A 5 12.28 16.61 -0.25
CA LEU A 5 12.42 15.20 -0.57
C LEU A 5 13.47 15.22 -1.67
N SER A 6 14.68 14.77 -1.33
CA SER A 6 15.73 14.51 -2.30
C SER A 6 15.03 13.81 -3.45
N ASP A 7 15.01 14.43 -4.65
CA ASP A 7 14.38 13.83 -5.82
C ASP A 7 14.81 12.38 -5.80
N ALA A 8 13.83 11.48 -5.73
CA ALA A 8 14.08 10.09 -5.49
C ALA A 8 14.64 9.50 -6.80
N ASP A 9 15.85 9.92 -7.18
CA ASP A 9 16.60 9.51 -8.37
C ASP A 9 16.88 8.00 -8.34
N TRP A 10 16.71 7.38 -7.18
CA TRP A 10 16.76 5.94 -6.95
C TRP A 10 15.43 5.22 -7.22
N LEU A 11 14.29 5.94 -7.22
CA LEU A 11 12.99 5.42 -7.58
C LEU A 11 12.82 5.48 -9.09
N THR A 12 13.03 4.35 -9.75
CA THR A 12 12.55 4.20 -11.13
C THR A 12 11.03 4.46 -11.17
N PRO A 13 10.48 4.87 -12.33
CA PRO A 13 9.04 5.09 -12.47
C PRO A 13 8.18 3.91 -11.97
N ASP A 14 8.66 2.68 -12.18
CA ASP A 14 8.00 1.46 -11.68
C ASP A 14 7.98 1.39 -10.15
N HIS A 15 9.06 1.78 -9.48
CA HIS A 15 9.10 1.85 -8.02
C HIS A 15 8.17 2.94 -7.47
N HIS A 16 8.00 4.08 -8.17
CA HIS A 16 7.02 5.11 -7.81
C HIS A 16 5.59 4.58 -7.88
N VAL A 17 5.23 3.90 -8.97
CA VAL A 17 3.89 3.32 -9.13
C VAL A 17 3.62 2.26 -8.05
N ARG A 18 4.61 1.41 -7.74
CA ARG A 18 4.50 0.39 -6.69
C ARG A 18 4.37 1.00 -5.30
N LEU A 19 5.14 2.03 -4.99
CA LEU A 19 5.05 2.74 -3.71
C LEU A 19 3.68 3.43 -3.55
N LEU A 20 3.20 4.09 -4.60
CA LEU A 20 1.88 4.72 -4.62
C LEU A 20 0.76 3.69 -4.42
N ALA A 21 0.85 2.54 -5.09
CA ALA A 21 -0.09 1.44 -4.92
C ALA A 21 -0.08 0.89 -3.49
N ALA A 22 1.11 0.68 -2.91
CA ALA A 22 1.26 0.23 -1.52
C ALA A 22 0.67 1.21 -0.51
N ALA A 23 0.97 2.51 -0.66
CA ALA A 23 0.42 3.55 0.20
C ALA A 23 -1.11 3.65 0.09
N SER A 24 -1.65 3.55 -1.12
CA SER A 24 -3.10 3.58 -1.37
C SER A 24 -3.81 2.39 -0.74
N VAL A 25 -3.26 1.18 -0.90
CA VAL A 25 -3.82 -0.03 -0.30
C VAL A 25 -3.75 0.04 1.23
N THR A 26 -2.62 0.46 1.80
CA THR A 26 -2.46 0.60 3.26
C THR A 26 -3.47 1.60 3.84
N THR A 27 -3.64 2.75 3.18
CA THR A 27 -4.61 3.77 3.58
C THR A 27 -6.05 3.25 3.43
N GLY A 28 -6.34 2.52 2.36
CA GLY A 28 -7.64 1.88 2.12
C GLY A 28 -7.99 0.84 3.19
N ILE A 29 -7.04 -0.03 3.55
CA ILE A 29 -7.20 -1.02 4.63
C ILE A 29 -7.46 -0.32 5.97
N ALA A 30 -6.69 0.71 6.30
CA ALA A 30 -6.86 1.44 7.55
C ALA A 30 -8.25 2.08 7.66
N ARG A 31 -8.77 2.68 6.58
CA ARG A 31 -10.14 3.21 6.55
C ARG A 31 -11.18 2.11 6.65
N LEU A 32 -11.02 1.01 5.90
CA LEU A 32 -11.96 -0.09 5.93
C LEU A 32 -12.04 -0.75 7.31
N LEU A 33 -10.91 -0.90 8.01
CA LEU A 33 -10.87 -1.38 9.40
C LEU A 33 -11.47 -0.38 10.39
N ALA A 34 -11.38 0.92 10.12
CA ALA A 34 -12.00 1.94 10.97
C ALA A 34 -13.53 1.98 10.83
N GLU A 35 -14.04 1.79 9.61
CA GLU A 35 -15.48 1.85 9.31
C GLU A 35 -16.19 0.53 9.62
N ASP A 36 -15.58 -0.62 9.28
CA ASP A 36 -16.18 -1.94 9.50
C ASP A 36 -15.11 -3.02 9.75
N PRO A 37 -14.53 -3.03 10.97
CA PRO A 37 -13.50 -4.01 11.32
C PRO A 37 -14.03 -5.45 11.31
N GLY A 38 -15.30 -5.64 11.66
CA GLY A 38 -15.93 -6.96 11.76
C GLY A 38 -15.98 -7.66 10.42
N THR A 39 -16.50 -6.99 9.39
CA THR A 39 -16.60 -7.57 8.04
C THR A 39 -15.23 -7.68 7.38
N ALA A 40 -14.36 -6.68 7.58
CA ALA A 40 -13.01 -6.65 7.02
C ALA A 40 -12.16 -7.86 7.45
N ILE A 41 -12.22 -8.20 8.75
CA ILE A 41 -11.50 -9.33 9.34
C ILE A 41 -12.17 -10.65 8.93
N LEU A 42 -13.51 -10.72 9.03
CA LEU A 42 -14.27 -11.94 8.72
C LEU A 42 -14.10 -12.38 7.25
N HIS A 43 -14.06 -11.44 6.31
CA HIS A 43 -13.87 -11.74 4.89
C HIS A 43 -12.40 -11.85 4.47
N GLY A 44 -11.46 -11.69 5.40
CA GLY A 44 -10.02 -11.75 5.13
C GLY A 44 -9.58 -10.70 4.09
N LEU A 45 -10.30 -9.59 3.98
CA LEU A 45 -10.09 -8.59 2.92
C LEU A 45 -8.71 -7.91 3.09
N ALA A 46 -8.33 -7.62 4.35
CA ALA A 46 -7.00 -7.13 4.69
C ALA A 46 -5.90 -8.14 4.30
N ALA A 47 -6.10 -9.42 4.56
CA ALA A 47 -5.14 -10.46 4.21
C ALA A 47 -4.95 -10.60 2.68
N ARG A 48 -6.04 -10.52 1.90
CA ARG A 48 -5.98 -10.55 0.42
C ARG A 48 -5.27 -9.34 -0.16
N MET A 49 -5.50 -8.15 0.41
CA MET A 49 -4.81 -6.93 -0.02
C MET A 49 -3.31 -6.99 0.31
N CYS A 50 -2.94 -7.46 1.51
CA CYS A 50 -1.53 -7.68 1.86
C CYS A 50 -0.86 -8.73 0.96
N ALA A 51 -1.53 -9.84 0.67
CA ALA A 51 -1.02 -10.86 -0.26
C ALA A 51 -0.81 -10.32 -1.68
N THR A 52 -1.68 -9.40 -2.11
CA THR A 52 -1.54 -8.72 -3.41
C THR A 52 -0.31 -7.80 -3.42
N LEU A 53 -0.07 -7.05 -2.35
CA LEU A 53 1.13 -6.22 -2.19
C LEU A 53 2.41 -7.07 -2.18
N ASP A 54 2.41 -8.18 -1.45
CA ASP A 54 3.53 -9.12 -1.41
C ASP A 54 3.84 -9.71 -2.80
N HIS A 55 2.82 -10.01 -3.60
CA HIS A 55 3.01 -10.53 -4.94
C HIS A 55 3.61 -9.49 -5.90
N VAL A 56 3.11 -8.24 -5.83
CA VAL A 56 3.59 -7.14 -6.69
C VAL A 56 5.00 -6.68 -6.30
N THR A 57 5.39 -6.83 -5.04
CA THR A 57 6.74 -6.47 -4.57
C THR A 57 7.77 -7.58 -4.79
N ARG A 58 7.38 -8.86 -4.75
CA ARG A 58 8.27 -10.01 -5.00
C ARG A 58 8.63 -10.22 -6.47
N THR A 59 7.84 -9.70 -7.39
CA THR A 59 8.06 -9.79 -8.84
C THR A 59 8.95 -8.67 -9.39
N SER A 60 9.70 -7.99 -8.51
CA SER A 60 10.69 -6.95 -8.83
C SER A 60 12.10 -7.48 -8.97
#